data_AF-A0A517P6W0-F1
#
_entry.id   AF-A0A517P6W0-F1
#
_cell.length_a   1.000
_cell.length_b   1.000
_cell.length_c   1.000
_cell.angle_alpha   90.00
_cell.angle_beta   90.00
_cell.angle_gamma   90.00
#
_symmetry.space_group_name_H-M   'P 1'
#
loop_
_entity.id
_entity.type
_entity.pdbx_description
1 polymer ?
#
loop_
_entity_poly.entity_id
_entity_poly.type
_entity_poly.pdbx_seq_one_letter_code
_entity_poly.pdbx_strand_id
1 'polypeptide(L)'
;MDGPAEAIITVYRVRPRSHPPWLEVEATLDAGEVRPGMFLHIPMNCLLNLTVPIAAVEPVGARLRLELDCDDELDADLVAAFNFAGETLWVLETGER
;
A
#
# COMPACT_ATOMS: atom_id res chain seq x y z
N MET A 1 -23.71 5.29 -12.09
CA MET A 1 -23.33 4.88 -10.73
C MET A 1 -21.93 4.37 -10.87
N ASP A 2 -20.96 5.21 -10.56
CA ASP A 2 -19.57 4.76 -10.45
C ASP A 2 -19.50 3.89 -9.19
N GLY A 3 -19.00 2.67 -9.35
CA GLY A 3 -18.79 1.75 -8.22
C GLY A 3 -17.76 2.32 -7.23
N PRO A 4 -17.51 1.64 -6.09
CA PRO A 4 -16.43 2.02 -5.20
C PRO A 4 -15.12 2.11 -5.98
N ALA A 5 -14.32 3.16 -5.75
CA ALA A 5 -13.07 3.32 -6.46
C ALA A 5 -12.08 2.22 -6.03
N GLU A 6 -11.53 1.51 -7.02
CA GLU A 6 -10.56 0.44 -6.84
C GLU A 6 -9.38 0.68 -7.78
N ALA A 7 -8.18 0.38 -7.30
CA ALA A 7 -6.97 0.41 -8.10
C ALA A 7 -6.14 -0.85 -7.92
N ILE A 8 -5.45 -1.24 -9.00
CA ILE A 8 -4.52 -2.35 -9.03
C ILE A 8 -3.13 -1.76 -9.21
N ILE A 9 -2.21 -2.13 -8.34
CA ILE A 9 -0.82 -1.68 -8.39
C ILE A 9 0.14 -2.86 -8.42
N THR A 10 1.27 -2.70 -9.09
CA THR A 10 2.39 -3.64 -9.00
C THR A 10 3.52 -2.99 -8.21
N VAL A 11 3.90 -3.62 -7.11
CA VAL A 11 4.93 -3.11 -6.20
C VAL A 11 6.32 -3.45 -6.74
N TYR A 12 7.25 -2.50 -6.68
CA TYR A 12 8.66 -2.71 -7.02
C TYR A 12 9.54 -2.78 -5.78
N ARG A 13 9.17 -2.04 -4.73
CA ARG A 13 10.02 -1.84 -3.58
C ARG A 13 9.20 -1.33 -2.40
N VAL A 14 9.56 -1.83 -1.23
CA VAL A 14 9.05 -1.36 0.06
C VAL A 14 10.24 -1.00 0.94
N ARG A 15 10.16 0.13 1.66
CA ARG A 15 11.21 0.56 2.59
C ARG A 15 10.59 1.12 3.87
N PRO A 16 11.13 0.75 5.05
CA PRO A 16 10.80 1.47 6.26
C PRO A 16 11.32 2.90 6.17
N ARG A 17 10.54 3.86 6.67
CA ARG A 17 10.98 5.24 6.84
C ARG A 17 11.70 5.40 8.17
N SER A 18 12.43 6.51 8.31
CA SER A 18 13.29 6.80 9.47
C SER A 18 12.54 6.86 10.80
N HIS A 19 11.20 6.96 10.77
CA HIS A 19 10.33 6.88 11.93
C HIS A 19 9.23 5.84 11.63
N PRO A 20 9.22 4.69 12.32
CA PRO A 20 8.01 3.88 12.42
C PRO A 20 6.84 4.75 12.90
N PRO A 21 5.60 4.48 12.47
CA PRO A 21 5.17 3.26 11.78
C PRO A 21 4.96 3.40 10.26
N TRP A 22 5.83 4.13 9.56
CA TRP A 22 5.59 4.48 8.16
C TRP A 22 6.37 3.60 7.18
N LEU A 23 5.69 3.09 6.16
CA LEU A 23 6.30 2.42 5.01
C LEU A 23 6.21 3.28 3.75
N GLU A 24 7.30 3.33 3.00
CA GLU A 24 7.32 3.85 1.63
C GLU A 24 7.22 2.69 0.65
N VAL A 25 6.22 2.74 -0.23
CA VAL A 25 6.02 1.77 -1.31
C VAL A 25 6.18 2.46 -2.65
N GLU A 26 7.06 1.90 -3.50
CA GLU A 26 7.24 2.32 -4.88
C GLU A 26 6.53 1.32 -5.80
N ALA A 27 5.54 1.78 -6.56
CA ALA A 27 4.66 0.92 -7.35
C ALA A 27 4.33 1.54 -8.74
N THR A 28 3.82 0.73 -9.67
CA THR A 28 3.10 1.22 -10.86
C THR A 28 1.60 1.11 -10.66
N LEU A 29 0.85 2.03 -11.27
CA LEU A 29 -0.59 1.92 -11.39
C LEU A 29 -0.93 1.12 -12.64
N ASP A 30 -1.52 -0.06 -12.44
CA ASP A 30 -1.91 -0.94 -13.55
C ASP A 30 -3.34 -0.65 -14.00
N ALA A 31 -4.23 -0.29 -13.06
CA ALA A 31 -5.60 0.13 -13.35
C ALA A 31 -6.19 0.99 -12.21
N GLY A 32 -7.17 1.85 -12.54
CA GLY A 32 -7.95 2.61 -11.56
C GLY A 32 -7.33 3.97 -11.18
N GLU A 33 -7.57 4.40 -9.95
CA GLU A 33 -7.01 5.62 -9.37
C GLU A 33 -6.63 5.39 -7.90
N VAL A 34 -5.53 6.00 -7.47
CA VAL A 34 -5.02 5.90 -6.09
C VAL A 34 -5.01 7.29 -5.47
N ARG A 35 -5.62 7.43 -4.29
CA ARG A 35 -5.72 8.68 -3.55
C ARG A 35 -5.39 8.47 -2.06
N PRO A 36 -4.89 9.51 -1.36
CA PRO A 36 -4.79 9.48 0.09
C PRO A 36 -6.15 9.15 0.73
N GLY A 37 -6.13 8.35 1.80
CA GLY A 37 -7.31 7.85 2.51
C GLY A 37 -7.87 6.53 1.97
N MET A 38 -7.45 6.07 0.80
CA MET A 38 -7.71 4.69 0.36
C MET A 38 -6.86 3.70 1.16
N PHE A 39 -7.26 2.43 1.16
CA PHE A 39 -6.58 1.37 1.89
C PHE A 39 -5.88 0.43 0.92
N LEU A 40 -4.61 0.14 1.19
CA LEU A 40 -3.84 -0.86 0.47
C LEU A 40 -4.06 -2.23 1.12
N HIS A 41 -4.62 -3.15 0.36
CA HIS A 41 -4.81 -4.54 0.75
C HIS A 41 -3.65 -5.41 0.27
N ILE A 42 -3.05 -6.12 1.22
CA ILE A 42 -1.83 -6.89 1.04
C ILE A 42 -2.09 -8.34 1.45
N PRO A 43 -2.25 -9.26 0.49
CA PRO A 43 -2.47 -10.68 0.79
C PRO A 43 -1.14 -11.33 1.20
N MET A 44 -0.94 -11.64 2.49
CA MET A 44 0.21 -12.44 2.90
C MET A 44 -0.16 -13.92 2.88
N ASN A 45 0.56 -14.68 2.05
CA ASN A 45 0.35 -16.12 1.86
C ASN A 45 0.20 -16.86 3.21
N CYS A 46 -1.03 -17.27 3.50
CA CYS A 46 -1.46 -18.22 4.55
C CYS A 46 -1.44 -17.78 6.03
N LEU A 47 -1.19 -16.51 6.37
CA LEU A 47 -1.12 -16.09 7.80
C LEU A 47 -1.98 -14.87 8.17
N LEU A 48 -2.05 -13.83 7.34
CA LEU A 48 -2.85 -12.62 7.63
C LEU A 48 -2.98 -11.76 6.36
N ASN A 49 -4.14 -11.13 6.13
CA ASN A 49 -4.23 -10.04 5.16
C ASN A 49 -3.99 -8.72 5.89
N LEU A 50 -3.04 -7.93 5.41
CA LEU A 50 -2.80 -6.59 5.96
C LEU A 50 -3.61 -5.57 5.15
N THR A 51 -4.32 -4.67 5.82
CA THR A 51 -5.06 -3.59 5.17
C THR A 51 -4.63 -2.28 5.81
N VAL A 52 -3.86 -1.48 5.07
CA VAL A 52 -3.17 -0.29 5.60
C VAL A 52 -3.66 0.97 4.92
N PRO A 53 -3.95 2.05 5.65
CA PRO A 53 -4.30 3.33 5.02
C PRO A 53 -3.12 3.94 4.27
N ILE A 54 -3.42 4.50 3.09
CA ILE A 54 -2.50 5.31 2.30
C ILE A 54 -2.59 6.74 2.82
N ALA A 55 -1.53 7.19 3.49
CA ALA A 55 -1.45 8.53 4.03
C ALA A 55 -1.07 9.58 2.97
N ALA A 56 -0.21 9.21 2.02
CA ALA A 56 0.17 10.10 0.92
C ALA A 56 0.43 9.34 -0.39
N VAL A 57 0.20 10.03 -1.50
CA VAL A 57 0.46 9.54 -2.86
C VAL A 57 1.24 10.61 -3.60
N GLU A 58 2.43 10.27 -4.07
CA GLU A 58 3.29 11.16 -4.85
C GLU A 58 3.65 10.50 -6.19
N PRO A 59 3.33 11.12 -7.34
CA PRO A 59 3.80 10.64 -8.63
C PRO A 59 5.30 10.91 -8.80
N VAL A 60 6.08 9.87 -9.11
CA VAL A 60 7.54 9.95 -9.33
C VAL A 60 7.87 9.36 -10.70
N GLY A 61 7.90 10.23 -11.72
CA GLY A 61 8.10 9.82 -13.11
C GLY A 61 6.93 8.95 -13.60
N ALA A 62 7.21 7.69 -13.96
CA ALA A 62 6.20 6.70 -14.38
C ALA A 62 5.67 5.84 -13.22
N ARG A 63 6.10 6.10 -11.99
CA ARG A 63 5.76 5.33 -10.79
C ARG A 63 4.96 6.17 -9.79
N LEU A 64 4.32 5.49 -8.86
CA LEU A 64 3.72 6.05 -7.66
C LEU A 64 4.61 5.74 -6.47
N ARG A 65 4.86 6.75 -5.65
CA ARG A 65 5.33 6.59 -4.27
C ARG A 65 4.13 6.71 -3.35
N LEU A 66 3.89 5.66 -2.57
CA LEU A 66 2.84 5.61 -1.56
C LEU A 66 3.50 5.67 -0.19
N GLU A 67 2.96 6.50 0.68
CA GLU A 67 3.30 6.48 2.11
C GLU A 67 2.15 5.80 2.84
N LEU A 68 2.47 4.72 3.54
CA LEU A 68 1.52 3.93 4.30
C LEU A 68 1.71 4.23 5.78
N ASP A 69 0.60 4.48 6.48
CA ASP A 69 0.58 4.61 7.93
C ASP A 69 0.18 3.26 8.53
N CYS A 70 1.15 2.54 9.07
CA CYS A 70 0.94 1.17 9.52
C CYS A 70 0.70 1.04 11.02
N ASP A 71 0.61 2.16 11.77
CA ASP A 71 0.50 2.18 13.24
C ASP A 71 1.45 1.17 13.97
N ASP A 72 1.24 0.88 15.25
CA ASP A 72 1.94 -0.18 15.98
C ASP A 72 1.74 -1.61 15.38
N GLU A 73 1.15 -1.77 14.19
CA GLU A 73 0.98 -3.07 13.53
C GLU A 73 2.28 -3.62 12.94
N LEU A 74 3.33 -2.80 12.78
CA LEU A 74 4.64 -3.23 12.25
C LEU A 74 5.62 -3.55 13.37
N ASP A 75 5.58 -4.78 13.89
CA ASP A 75 6.70 -5.30 14.66
C ASP A 75 7.95 -5.47 13.76
N ALA A 76 9.15 -5.31 14.32
CA ALA A 76 10.42 -5.33 13.56
C ALA A 76 10.66 -6.65 12.77
N ASP A 77 10.03 -7.75 13.20
CA ASP A 77 10.07 -9.04 12.52
C ASP A 77 9.14 -9.11 11.27
N LEU A 78 8.18 -8.20 11.15
CA LEU A 78 7.20 -8.15 10.06
C LEU A 78 7.83 -7.64 8.74
N VAL A 79 8.82 -6.74 8.82
CA VAL A 79 9.57 -6.22 7.65
C VAL A 79 10.26 -7.33 6.85
N ALA A 80 10.69 -8.41 7.52
CA ALA A 80 11.28 -9.57 6.84
C ALA A 80 10.23 -10.42 6.10
N ALA A 81 8.96 -10.39 6.52
CA ALA A 81 7.86 -11.09 5.87
C ALA A 81 7.31 -10.34 4.63
N PHE A 82 7.57 -9.04 4.53
CA PHE A 82 7.02 -8.12 3.51
C PHE A 82 7.89 -7.92 2.26
N ASN A 83 8.43 -8.99 1.67
CA ASN A 83 9.12 -8.86 0.38
C ASN A 83 8.12 -8.85 -0.80
N PHE A 84 7.36 -7.76 -0.95
CA PHE A 84 6.34 -7.60 -2.00
C PHE A 84 6.90 -7.14 -3.36
N ALA A 85 8.22 -7.18 -3.55
CA ALA A 85 8.81 -6.74 -4.80
C ALA A 85 8.35 -7.65 -5.96
N GLY A 86 7.60 -7.08 -6.91
CA GLY A 86 7.00 -7.77 -8.03
C GLY A 86 5.59 -8.32 -7.77
N GLU A 87 4.98 -7.99 -6.63
CA GLU A 87 3.61 -8.45 -6.33
C GLU A 87 2.54 -7.45 -6.75
N THR A 88 1.38 -7.98 -7.14
CA THR A 88 0.19 -7.20 -7.45
C THR A 88 -0.66 -7.03 -6.20
N LEU A 89 -0.90 -5.77 -5.82
CA LEU A 89 -1.71 -5.39 -4.66
C LEU A 89 -2.95 -4.60 -5.09
N TRP A 90 -3.94 -4.57 -4.20
CA TRP A 90 -5.23 -3.95 -4.45
C TRP A 90 -5.41 -2.76 -3.53
N VAL A 91 -5.83 -1.62 -4.10
CA VAL A 91 -6.15 -0.40 -3.36
C VAL A 91 -7.66 -0.21 -3.39
N LEU A 92 -8.25 -0.10 -2.21
CA LEU A 92 -9.70 -0.09 -2.01
C LEU A 92 -10.10 1.23 -1.34
N GLU A 93 -11.08 1.91 -1.90
CA GLU A 93 -11.79 2.97 -1.17
C GLU A 93 -12.69 2.32 -0.11
N THR A 94 -12.47 2.65 1.16
CA THR A 94 -13.42 2.28 2.22
C THR A 94 -14.36 3.45 2.47
N GLY A 95 -15.63 3.16 2.70
CA GLY A 95 -16.67 4.18 2.87
C GLY A 95 -16.62 4.93 4.21
N GLU A 96 -15.50 4.91 4.94
CA GLU A 96 -15.37 5.63 6.21
C GLU A 96 -15.16 7.12 5.93
N ARG A 97 -16.24 7.89 6.12
CA ARG A 97 -16.27 9.36 6.06
C ARG A 97 -16.39 9.95 7.46
#